data_AF-A0A077P1P1-F1
#
_entry.id   AF-A0A077P1P1-F1
#
_cell.length_a   1.000
_cell.length_b   1.000
_cell.length_c   1.000
_cell.angle_alpha   90.00
_cell.angle_beta   90.00
_cell.angle_gamma   90.00
#
_symmetry.space_group_name_H-M   'P 1'
#
loop_
_entity.id
_entity.type
_entity.pdbx_description
1 polymer ?
#
loop_
_entity_poly.entity_id
_entity_poly.type
_entity_poly.pdbx_seq_one_letter_code
_entity_poly.pdbx_strand_id
1 'polypeptide(L)'
;MKHFSPISGIASFQERYLATAGYDNQVILWDAKNKQALHRVYHDHLANQCSFSPDGHWLVSASSDYSARIWEVPTMQLKAGREHTLINIHPKKTCAR
;
A
#
# COMPACT_ATOMS: atom_id res chain seq x y z
N MET A 1 -15.15 -7.54 -2.61
CA MET A 1 -14.57 -6.96 -1.37
C MET A 1 -14.79 -5.46 -1.38
N LYS A 2 -14.94 -4.82 -0.22
CA LYS A 2 -15.06 -3.37 -0.05
C LYS A 2 -14.56 -2.93 1.33
N HIS A 3 -14.26 -1.64 1.49
CA HIS A 3 -14.11 -1.05 2.81
C HIS A 3 -15.47 -0.92 3.51
N PHE A 4 -15.48 -1.00 4.84
CA PHE A 4 -16.66 -0.82 5.69
C PHE A 4 -16.57 0.41 6.61
N SER A 5 -15.49 1.18 6.44
CA SER A 5 -15.19 2.43 7.14
C SER A 5 -14.63 3.43 6.10
N PRO A 6 -14.50 4.73 6.39
CA PRO A 6 -13.95 5.69 5.44
C PRO A 6 -12.59 5.26 4.88
N ILE A 7 -12.42 5.50 3.58
CA ILE A 7 -11.14 5.33 2.90
C ILE A 7 -10.30 6.57 3.21
N SER A 8 -9.09 6.35 3.70
CA SER A 8 -8.18 7.43 4.10
C SER A 8 -7.01 7.61 3.14
N GLY A 9 -6.66 6.57 2.36
CA GLY A 9 -5.56 6.61 1.40
C GLY A 9 -5.89 5.90 0.10
N ILE A 10 -5.34 6.41 -1.00
CA ILE A 10 -5.47 5.84 -2.34
C ILE A 10 -4.16 5.97 -3.11
N ALA A 11 -3.79 4.95 -3.87
CA ALA A 11 -2.65 4.97 -4.78
C ALA A 11 -2.97 4.17 -6.04
N SER A 12 -2.37 4.53 -7.17
CA SER A 12 -2.51 3.80 -8.43
C SER A 12 -1.16 3.52 -9.08
N PHE A 13 -1.09 2.45 -9.88
CA PHE A 13 0.08 2.11 -10.66
C PHE A 13 -0.32 1.62 -12.05
N GLN A 14 0.18 2.32 -13.09
CA GLN A 14 0.07 1.99 -14.52
C GLN A 14 -1.34 1.58 -14.99
N GLU A 15 -2.38 2.25 -14.50
CA GLU A 15 -3.81 1.96 -14.84
C GLU A 15 -4.25 0.50 -14.64
N ARG A 16 -3.42 -0.32 -13.99
CA ARG A 16 -3.65 -1.73 -13.76
C ARG A 16 -3.98 -2.01 -12.31
N TYR A 17 -3.19 -1.44 -11.41
CA TYR A 17 -3.37 -1.64 -9.97
C TYR A 17 -3.85 -0.35 -9.31
N LEU A 18 -4.81 -0.50 -8.42
CA LEU A 18 -5.23 0.51 -7.48
C LEU A 18 -5.06 -0.07 -6.07
N ALA A 19 -4.61 0.73 -5.12
CA ALA A 19 -4.59 0.38 -3.71
C ALA A 19 -5.43 1.38 -2.93
N THR A 20 -6.21 0.89 -1.98
CA THR A 20 -6.98 1.72 -1.05
C THR A 20 -6.68 1.30 0.39
N ALA A 21 -6.49 2.28 1.27
CA ALA A 21 -6.31 2.10 2.70
C ALA A 21 -7.50 2.70 3.46
N GLY A 22 -7.95 2.05 4.53
CA GLY A 22 -9.15 2.46 5.24
C GLY A 22 -9.08 2.34 6.75
N TYR A 23 -10.01 3.04 7.39
CA TYR A 23 -10.25 3.04 8.83
C TYR A 23 -10.91 1.75 9.35
N ASP A 24 -11.07 0.75 8.49
CA ASP A 24 -11.41 -0.63 8.86
C ASP A 24 -10.18 -1.53 8.93
N ASN A 25 -9.01 -0.91 9.11
CA ASN A 25 -7.67 -1.50 9.22
C ASN A 25 -7.21 -2.22 7.94
N GLN A 26 -7.94 -2.07 6.84
CA GLN A 26 -7.66 -2.80 5.61
C GLN A 26 -6.83 -1.98 4.64
N VAL A 27 -6.00 -2.70 3.88
CA VAL A 27 -5.47 -2.24 2.60
C VAL A 27 -5.94 -3.23 1.53
N ILE A 28 -6.60 -2.72 0.49
CA ILE A 28 -7.15 -3.54 -0.60
C ILE A 28 -6.40 -3.21 -1.88
N LEU A 29 -5.88 -4.24 -2.54
CA LEU A 29 -5.35 -4.15 -3.91
C LEU A 29 -6.45 -4.51 -4.89
N TRP A 30 -6.63 -3.68 -5.91
CA TRP A 30 -7.62 -3.83 -6.96
C TRP A 30 -6.96 -3.91 -8.32
N ASP A 31 -7.57 -4.70 -9.20
CA ASP A 31 -7.34 -4.66 -10.63
C ASP A 31 -8.28 -3.64 -11.25
N ALA A 32 -7.75 -2.47 -11.62
CA ALA A 32 -8.52 -1.37 -12.17
C ALA A 32 -9.13 -1.70 -13.54
N LYS A 33 -8.42 -2.51 -14.35
CA LYS A 33 -8.88 -2.91 -15.68
C LYS A 33 -10.09 -3.84 -15.60
N ASN A 34 -10.04 -4.80 -14.69
CA ASN A 34 -11.13 -5.77 -14.48
C ASN A 34 -12.14 -5.32 -13.41
N LYS A 35 -11.92 -4.16 -12.78
CA LYS A 35 -12.78 -3.57 -11.74
C LYS A 35 -13.06 -4.53 -10.58
N GLN A 36 -12.04 -5.29 -10.18
CA GLN A 36 -12.16 -6.34 -9.15
C GLN A 36 -11.12 -6.16 -8.04
N ALA A 37 -11.50 -6.51 -6.82
CA ALA A 37 -10.54 -6.60 -5.72
C ALA A 37 -9.74 -7.90 -5.85
N LEU A 38 -8.42 -7.80 -5.78
CA LEU A 38 -7.49 -8.93 -5.87
C LEU A 38 -7.16 -9.49 -4.49
N HIS A 39 -6.72 -8.62 -3.59
CA HIS A 39 -6.21 -9.01 -2.28
C HIS A 39 -6.63 -8.00 -1.21
N ARG A 40 -6.72 -8.48 0.03
CA ARG A 40 -6.95 -7.67 1.21
C ARG A 40 -5.93 -8.07 2.27
N VAL A 41 -5.22 -7.07 2.78
CA VAL A 41 -4.28 -7.22 3.90
C VAL A 41 -4.67 -6.27 5.01
N TYR A 42 -4.08 -6.47 6.19
CA TYR A 42 -4.53 -5.83 7.42
C TYR A 42 -3.38 -5.22 8.19
N HIS A 43 -3.70 -4.13 8.87
CA HIS A 43 -2.98 -3.57 9.99
C HIS A 43 -3.72 -3.89 11.30
N ASP A 44 -3.07 -3.68 12.43
CA ASP A 44 -3.69 -3.91 13.75
C ASP A 44 -4.54 -2.71 14.20
N HIS A 45 -4.38 -1.58 13.53
CA HIS A 45 -5.18 -0.36 13.67
C HIS A 45 -5.39 0.31 12.30
N LEU A 46 -6.10 1.45 12.27
CA LEU A 46 -6.47 2.20 11.07
C LEU A 46 -5.32 2.26 10.05
N ALA A 47 -5.55 1.78 8.83
CA ALA A 47 -4.60 1.93 7.74
C ALA A 47 -4.78 3.32 7.15
N ASN A 48 -3.88 4.25 7.47
CA ASN A 48 -4.07 5.67 7.20
C ASN A 48 -3.72 6.04 5.76
N GLN A 49 -2.70 5.41 5.17
CA GLN A 49 -2.15 5.77 3.87
C GLN A 49 -1.55 4.56 3.16
N CYS A 50 -1.49 4.61 1.83
CA CYS A 50 -0.70 3.67 1.03
C CYS A 50 -0.04 4.34 -0.18
N SER A 51 1.03 3.75 -0.71
CA SER A 51 1.73 4.23 -1.91
C SER A 51 2.49 3.10 -2.61
N PHE A 52 2.53 3.12 -3.93
CA PHE A 52 3.34 2.20 -4.74
C PHE A 52 4.78 2.68 -4.86
N SER A 53 5.72 1.75 -4.97
CA SER A 53 7.07 2.06 -5.46
C SER A 53 7.03 2.48 -6.93
N PRO A 54 8.02 3.26 -7.41
CA PRO A 54 8.07 3.70 -8.80
C PRO A 54 8.13 2.55 -9.83
N ASP A 55 8.67 1.40 -9.43
CA ASP A 55 8.73 0.17 -10.24
C ASP A 55 7.49 -0.73 -10.09
N GLY A 56 6.58 -0.40 -9.16
CA GLY A 56 5.33 -1.12 -8.92
C GLY A 56 5.48 -2.49 -8.25
N HIS A 57 6.70 -2.90 -7.86
CA HIS A 57 6.93 -4.17 -7.16
C HIS A 57 6.49 -4.14 -5.70
N TRP A 58 6.43 -2.95 -5.10
CA TRP A 58 6.12 -2.78 -3.69
C TRP A 58 4.93 -1.86 -3.49
N LEU A 59 4.11 -2.20 -2.50
CA LEU A 59 3.15 -1.30 -1.90
C LEU A 59 3.57 -1.05 -0.45
N VAL A 60 3.65 0.20 -0.05
CA VAL A 60 3.84 0.58 1.35
C VAL A 60 2.50 1.03 1.92
N SER A 61 2.19 0.60 3.14
CA SER A 61 1.07 1.14 3.92
C SER A 61 1.53 1.59 5.30
N ALA A 62 0.94 2.67 5.80
CA ALA A 62 1.19 3.23 7.12
C ALA A 62 -0.08 3.17 7.96
N SER A 63 0.06 2.86 9.24
CA SER A 63 -1.07 2.69 10.16
C SER A 63 -0.86 3.42 11.48
N SER A 64 -1.97 3.66 12.17
CA SER A 64 -2.01 4.13 13.55
C SER A 64 -1.53 3.07 14.55
N ASP A 65 -1.21 1.84 14.11
CA ASP A 65 -0.56 0.80 14.92
C ASP A 65 0.95 1.04 15.09
N TYR A 66 1.43 2.24 14.77
CA TYR A 66 2.84 2.65 14.79
C TYR A 66 3.76 1.89 13.82
N SER A 67 3.19 1.10 12.90
CA SER A 67 3.92 0.35 11.88
C SER A 67 3.74 0.90 10.47
N ALA A 68 4.78 0.74 9.67
CA ALA A 68 4.69 0.75 8.22
C ALA A 68 4.97 -0.66 7.70
N ARG A 69 4.16 -1.13 6.75
CA ARG A 69 4.26 -2.45 6.14
C ARG A 69 4.57 -2.34 4.65
N ILE A 70 5.45 -3.22 4.17
CA ILE A 70 5.84 -3.36 2.77
C ILE A 70 5.27 -4.67 2.23
N TRP A 71 4.49 -4.57 1.16
CA TRP A 71 3.82 -5.68 0.50
C TRP A 71 4.38 -5.87 -0.89
N GLU A 72 4.62 -7.12 -1.28
CA GLU A 72 4.96 -7.49 -2.66
C GLU A 72 3.73 -7.40 -3.56
N VAL A 73 3.84 -6.76 -4.71
CA VAL A 73 2.74 -6.66 -5.69
C VAL A 73 2.98 -7.67 -6.82
N PRO A 74 1.96 -8.40 -7.29
CA PRO A 74 0.55 -8.31 -6.89
C PRO A 74 0.15 -9.27 -5.76
N THR A 75 1.04 -10.12 -5.27
CA THR A 75 0.72 -11.20 -4.32
C THR A 75 0.24 -10.71 -2.95
N MET A 76 0.53 -9.46 -2.63
CA MET A 76 0.32 -8.79 -1.35
C MET A 76 0.93 -9.54 -0.17
N GLN A 77 2.07 -10.22 -0.38
CA GLN A 77 2.82 -10.84 0.71
C GLN A 77 3.60 -9.79 1.51
N LEU A 78 3.50 -9.85 2.84
CA LEU A 78 4.27 -9.00 3.73
C LEU A 78 5.76 -9.33 3.63
N LYS A 79 6.60 -8.37 3.26
CA LYS A 79 8.07 -8.52 3.26
C LYS A 79 8.73 -7.85 4.46
N ALA A 80 8.16 -6.76 4.95
CA ALA A 80 8.63 -6.08 6.14
C ALA A 80 7.47 -5.37 6.83
N GLY A 81 7.38 -5.48 8.15
CA GLY A 81 6.51 -4.69 9.00
C GLY A 81 7.29 -4.39 10.26
N ARG A 82 7.76 -3.16 10.41
CA ARG A 82 8.51 -2.73 11.61
C ARG A 82 7.88 -1.46 12.17
N GLU A 83 7.90 -1.36 13.48
CA GLU A 83 7.61 -0.12 14.19
C GLU A 83 8.68 0.92 13.83
N HIS A 84 8.27 2.17 13.66
CA HIS A 84 9.17 3.33 13.50
C HIS A 84 10.13 3.27 12.30
N THR A 85 9.66 3.00 11.09
CA THR A 85 10.51 3.08 9.87
C THR A 85 10.21 4.33 9.05
N LEU A 86 11.21 5.22 8.91
CA LEU A 86 11.28 6.20 7.83
C LEU A 86 11.61 5.46 6.52
N ILE A 87 10.58 5.07 5.77
CA ILE A 87 10.78 4.46 4.45
C ILE A 87 11.05 5.59 3.45
N ASN A 88 12.30 5.72 2.98
CA ASN A 88 12.61 6.53 1.81
C ASN A 88 12.07 5.81 0.56
N ILE A 89 10.85 6.15 0.13
CA ILE A 89 10.18 5.54 -1.04
C ILE A 89 10.76 6.08 -2.37
N HIS A 90 11.83 6.86 -2.33
CA HIS A 90 12.51 7.38 -3.53
C HIS A 90 13.99 7.01 -3.49
N PRO A 91 14.51 6.24 -4.47
CA PRO A 91 15.95 6.25 -4.71
C PRO A 91 16.32 7.70 -5.03
N LYS A 92 17.31 8.26 -4.30
CA LYS A 92 17.92 9.52 -4.71
C LYS A 92 18.25 9.39 -6.19
N LYS A 93 17.70 10.24 -7.05
CA LYS A 93 18.19 10.37 -8.41
C LYS A 93 19.65 10.80 -8.29
N THR A 94 20.58 9.86 -8.33
CA THR A 94 22.00 10.18 -8.53
C THR A 94 22.10 10.73 -9.93
N CYS A 95 22.15 12.05 -10.04
CA CYS A 95 22.58 12.73 -11.25
C CYS A 95 24.06 12.39 -11.42
N ALA A 96 24.37 11.44 -12.29
CA ALA A 96 25.74 11.24 -12.75
C ALA A 96 26.10 12.45 -13.61
N ARG A 97 27.20 13.13 -13.24
CA ARG A 97 27.83 14.20 -14.01
C ARG A 97 29.04 13.62 -14.74
#